data_AF-A0A972N0L9-F1
#
_entry.id   AF-A0A972N0L9-F1
#
_cell.length_a   1.000
_cell.length_b   1.000
_cell.length_c   1.000
_cell.angle_alpha   90.00
_cell.angle_beta   90.00
_cell.angle_gamma   90.00
#
_symmetry.space_group_name_H-M   'P 1'
#
loop_
_entity.id
_entity.type
_entity.pdbx_description
1 polymer ?
#
loop_
_entity_poly.entity_id
_entity_poly.type
_entity_poly.pdbx_seq_one_letter_code
_entity_poly.pdbx_strand_id
1 'polypeptide(L)'
;MYNEGWWILVDRDGLIVEGEGRDLSELEYFAAVIIFGIMGLRKAIKDEMGSEISEISFSVPDKKLIFHVLPVEEGKLFLITAMPESMPLGMIRLRTKEIYDAIKSKVANLKPSG
;
A
#
# COMPACT_ATOMS: atom_id res chain seq x y z
N MET A 1 21.24 3.53 -10.61
CA MET A 1 20.68 2.60 -9.60
C MET A 1 19.17 2.64 -9.73
N TYR A 2 18.51 1.51 -9.98
CA TYR A 2 17.08 1.43 -10.35
C TYR A 2 16.14 1.68 -9.16
N ASN A 3 15.90 2.94 -8.82
CA ASN A 3 14.77 3.33 -7.97
C ASN A 3 13.63 3.85 -8.85
N GLU A 4 12.97 2.94 -9.57
CA GLU A 4 11.80 3.31 -10.37
C GLU A 4 10.47 3.15 -9.62
N GLY A 5 10.47 2.46 -8.48
CA GLY A 5 9.32 2.31 -7.61
C GLY A 5 9.49 3.02 -6.27
N TRP A 6 8.38 3.28 -5.59
CA TRP A 6 8.33 3.91 -4.28
C TRP A 6 7.29 3.21 -3.39
N TRP A 7 7.36 3.46 -2.09
CA TRP A 7 6.39 2.92 -1.14
C TRP A 7 6.08 3.92 -0.01
N ILE A 8 4.86 3.83 0.51
CA ILE A 8 4.41 4.56 1.69
C ILE A 8 3.61 3.63 2.60
N LEU A 9 3.81 3.78 3.91
CA LEU A 9 2.98 3.23 4.95
C LEU A 9 1.98 4.29 5.37
N VAL A 10 0.70 3.96 5.35
CA VAL A 10 -0.40 4.90 5.55
C VAL A 10 -1.34 4.34 6.61
N ASP A 11 -1.88 5.20 7.46
CA ASP A 11 -2.92 4.80 8.41
C ASP A 11 -4.31 4.72 7.75
N ARG A 12 -5.31 4.33 8.55
CA ARG A 12 -6.72 4.23 8.13
C ARG A 12 -7.36 5.56 7.70
N ASP A 13 -6.76 6.69 8.06
CA ASP A 13 -7.29 8.02 7.75
C ASP A 13 -6.54 8.65 6.56
N GLY A 14 -5.57 7.94 5.98
CA GLY A 14 -4.83 8.38 4.81
C GLY A 14 -3.52 9.12 5.13
N LEU A 15 -3.12 9.19 6.41
CA LEU A 15 -1.90 9.87 6.83
C LEU A 15 -0.68 8.99 6.58
N ILE A 16 0.35 9.57 5.95
CA ILE A 16 1.61 8.88 5.70
C ILE A 16 2.40 8.80 7.01
N VAL A 17 2.71 7.58 7.44
CA VAL A 17 3.49 7.27 8.65
C VAL A 17 4.98 7.18 8.35
N GLU A 18 5.34 6.52 7.24
CA GLU A 18 6.71 6.32 6.77
C GLU A 18 6.66 6.10 5.26
N GLY A 19 7.75 6.38 4.55
CA GLY A 19 7.84 6.07 3.12
C GLY A 19 9.23 6.31 2.56
N GLU A 20 9.46 5.76 1.37
CA GLU A 20 10.71 5.94 0.64
C GLU A 20 10.42 6.20 -0.84
N GLY A 21 11.17 7.14 -1.42
CA GLY A 21 11.17 7.41 -2.86
C GLY A 21 10.73 8.85 -3.18
N ARG A 22 9.52 9.00 -3.73
CA ARG A 22 8.97 10.28 -4.18
C ARG A 22 8.80 11.28 -3.01
N ASP A 23 8.74 12.57 -3.33
CA ASP A 23 8.35 13.61 -2.38
C ASP A 23 7.01 13.24 -1.72
N LEU A 24 7.06 12.98 -0.41
CA LEU A 24 5.91 12.51 0.37
C LEU A 24 4.81 13.57 0.46
N SER A 25 5.16 14.86 0.41
CA SER A 25 4.19 15.95 0.47
C SER A 25 3.23 15.95 -0.74
N GLU A 26 3.73 15.52 -1.90
CA GLU A 26 2.90 15.36 -3.11
C GLU A 26 2.00 14.12 -3.04
N LEU A 27 2.28 13.20 -2.11
CA LEU A 27 1.57 11.93 -1.98
C LEU A 27 0.46 11.96 -0.93
N GLU A 28 0.39 12.94 -0.04
CA GLU A 28 -0.59 12.98 1.06
C GLU A 28 -2.03 12.89 0.56
N TYR A 29 -2.42 13.77 -0.37
CA TYR A 29 -3.77 13.74 -0.97
C TYR A 29 -4.04 12.43 -1.71
N PHE A 30 -3.03 11.90 -2.38
CA PHE A 30 -3.15 10.67 -3.16
C PHE A 30 -3.33 9.44 -2.27
N ALA A 31 -2.57 9.37 -1.16
CA ALA A 31 -2.65 8.33 -0.16
C ALA A 31 -4.06 8.28 0.46
N ALA A 32 -4.59 9.43 0.88
CA ALA A 32 -5.95 9.51 1.43
C ALA A 32 -7.01 9.01 0.45
N VAL A 33 -6.96 9.45 -0.82
CA VAL A 33 -7.91 9.00 -1.85
C VAL A 33 -7.84 7.48 -2.07
N ILE A 34 -6.64 6.91 -2.13
CA ILE A 34 -6.49 5.45 -2.23
C ILE A 34 -7.10 4.77 -1.01
N ILE A 35 -6.74 5.17 0.20
CA ILE A 35 -7.20 4.50 1.42
C ILE A 35 -8.73 4.53 1.52
N PHE A 36 -9.36 5.67 1.29
CA PHE A 36 -10.83 5.75 1.32
C PHE A 36 -11.48 4.86 0.26
N GLY A 37 -10.96 4.85 -0.96
CA GLY A 37 -11.47 3.98 -2.03
C GLY A 37 -11.32 2.49 -1.69
N ILE A 38 -10.15 2.11 -1.19
CA ILE A 38 -9.83 0.72 -0.83
C ILE A 38 -10.65 0.24 0.37
N MET A 39 -10.83 1.07 1.39
CA MET A 39 -11.68 0.74 2.54
C MET A 39 -13.15 0.59 2.15
N GLY A 40 -13.66 1.49 1.30
CA GLY A 40 -15.01 1.38 0.77
C GLY A 40 -15.22 0.09 -0.02
N LEU A 41 -14.29 -0.24 -0.93
CA LEU A 41 -14.33 -1.47 -1.71
C LEU A 41 -14.25 -2.73 -0.84
N ARG A 42 -13.33 -2.75 0.14
CA ARG A 42 -13.22 -3.86 1.10
C ARG A 42 -14.50 -4.06 1.88
N LYS A 43 -15.14 -2.98 2.34
CA LYS A 43 -16.42 -3.04 3.04
C LYS A 43 -17.51 -3.61 2.14
N ALA A 44 -17.65 -3.10 0.91
CA ALA A 44 -18.66 -3.56 -0.03
C ALA A 44 -18.51 -5.06 -0.33
N ILE A 45 -17.29 -5.53 -0.61
CA ILE A 45 -17.03 -6.95 -0.88
C ILE A 45 -17.29 -7.82 0.35
N LYS A 46 -16.94 -7.34 1.56
CA LYS A 46 -17.24 -8.06 2.79
C LYS A 46 -18.75 -8.18 3.03
N ASP A 47 -19.50 -7.10 2.80
CA ASP A 47 -20.95 -7.06 2.98
C ASP A 47 -21.67 -7.94 1.95
N GLU A 48 -21.24 -7.93 0.69
CA GLU A 48 -21.91 -8.65 -0.41
C GLU A 48 -21.47 -10.12 -0.53
N MET A 49 -20.18 -10.41 -0.32
CA MET A 49 -19.59 -11.72 -0.59
C MET A 49 -19.18 -12.48 0.68
N GLY A 50 -19.29 -11.86 1.86
CA GLY A 50 -18.82 -12.45 3.13
C GLY A 50 -17.31 -12.74 3.15
N SER A 51 -16.55 -12.15 2.22
CA SER A 51 -15.15 -12.45 1.96
C SER A 51 -14.29 -11.22 2.20
N GLU A 52 -13.05 -11.43 2.65
CA GLU A 52 -12.10 -10.34 2.86
C GLU A 52 -11.05 -10.27 1.77
N ILE A 53 -10.75 -9.06 1.32
CA ILE A 53 -9.71 -8.81 0.32
C ILE A 53 -8.36 -8.68 1.04
N SER A 54 -7.43 -9.58 0.72
CA SER A 54 -6.08 -9.54 1.27
C SER A 54 -5.22 -8.45 0.60
N GLU A 55 -5.31 -8.29 -0.71
CA GLU A 55 -4.53 -7.33 -1.49
C GLU A 55 -5.35 -6.73 -2.64
N ILE A 56 -5.03 -5.50 -3.03
CA ILE A 56 -5.61 -4.86 -4.21
C ILE A 56 -4.47 -4.34 -5.08
N SER A 57 -4.56 -4.61 -6.38
CA SER A 57 -3.63 -4.10 -7.38
C SER A 57 -4.39 -3.35 -8.46
N PHE A 58 -3.91 -2.19 -8.89
CA PHE A 58 -4.52 -1.43 -9.98
C PHE A 58 -3.47 -0.68 -10.80
N SER A 59 -3.68 -0.57 -12.11
CA SER A 59 -2.84 0.22 -13.00
C SER A 59 -3.39 1.65 -13.11
N VAL A 60 -2.48 2.63 -13.20
CA VAL A 60 -2.78 4.01 -13.59
C VAL A 60 -2.02 4.29 -14.89
N PRO A 61 -2.64 4.02 -16.06
CA PRO A 61 -1.94 4.02 -17.36
C PRO A 61 -1.27 5.34 -17.71
N ASP A 62 -1.91 6.47 -17.42
CA ASP A 62 -1.35 7.81 -17.69
C ASP A 62 -0.07 8.09 -16.89
N LYS A 63 0.11 7.39 -15.77
CA LYS A 63 1.32 7.46 -14.94
C LYS A 63 2.30 6.32 -15.24
N LYS A 64 1.89 5.31 -16.02
CA LYS A 64 2.64 4.07 -16.27
C LYS A 64 3.07 3.39 -14.97
N LEU A 65 2.17 3.38 -13.99
CA LEU A 65 2.43 2.81 -12.66
C LEU A 65 1.37 1.76 -12.33
N ILE A 66 1.82 0.70 -11.66
CA ILE A 66 0.96 -0.27 -10.98
C ILE A 66 1.09 -0.03 -9.48
N PHE A 67 -0.06 0.14 -8.83
CA PHE A 67 -0.18 0.28 -7.40
C PHE A 67 -0.56 -1.03 -6.76
N HIS A 68 0.04 -1.35 -5.62
CA HIS A 68 -0.40 -2.42 -4.74
C HIS A 68 -0.72 -1.86 -3.36
N VAL A 69 -1.84 -2.30 -2.79
CA VAL A 69 -2.29 -1.90 -1.46
C VAL A 69 -2.50 -3.14 -0.59
N LEU A 70 -1.73 -3.24 0.50
CA LEU A 70 -1.74 -4.39 1.41
C LEU A 70 -1.97 -3.94 2.86
N PRO A 71 -2.80 -4.64 3.64
CA PRO A 71 -2.98 -4.37 5.06
C PRO A 71 -1.76 -4.91 5.83
N VAL A 72 -1.06 -4.01 6.52
CA VAL A 72 0.08 -4.36 7.39
C VAL A 72 -0.42 -4.71 8.79
N GLU A 73 -1.32 -3.89 9.31
CA GLU A 73 -2.08 -4.14 10.54
C GLU A 73 -3.56 -3.93 10.24
N GLU A 74 -4.38 -4.93 10.52
CA GLU A 74 -5.78 -4.97 10.09
C GLU A 74 -6.57 -3.74 10.58
N GLY A 75 -7.16 -3.01 9.63
CA GLY A 75 -7.96 -1.82 9.90
C GLY A 75 -7.18 -0.60 10.44
N LYS A 76 -5.84 -0.66 10.45
CA LYS A 76 -4.99 0.39 11.05
C LYS A 76 -3.91 0.90 10.12
N LEU A 77 -3.17 0.01 9.47
CA LEU A 77 -2.02 0.36 8.64
C LEU A 77 -2.05 -0.36 7.29
N PHE A 78 -1.74 0.38 6.24
CA PHE A 78 -1.73 -0.07 4.86
C PHE A 78 -0.41 0.30 4.19
N LEU A 79 0.22 -0.67 3.55
CA LEU A 79 1.33 -0.45 2.65
C LEU A 79 0.77 -0.14 1.27
N ILE A 80 1.19 0.98 0.69
CA ILE A 80 0.99 1.31 -0.72
C ILE A 80 2.35 1.25 -1.41
N THR A 81 2.50 0.41 -2.42
CA THR A 81 3.66 0.45 -3.32
C THR A 81 3.23 0.91 -4.70
N ALA A 82 4.13 1.59 -5.40
CA ALA A 82 3.97 1.92 -6.81
C ALA A 82 5.21 1.49 -7.58
N MET A 83 5.00 0.74 -8.65
CA MET A 83 6.08 0.24 -9.51
C MET A 83 5.78 0.59 -10.97
N PRO A 84 6.78 0.74 -11.83
CA PRO A 84 6.57 0.94 -13.27
C PRO A 84 5.77 -0.20 -13.88
N GLU A 85 4.82 0.13 -14.74
CA GLU A 85 4.03 -0.85 -15.50
C GLU A 85 4.90 -1.66 -16.48
N SER A 86 6.08 -1.15 -16.83
CA SER A 86 7.09 -1.89 -17.61
C SER A 86 7.74 -3.03 -16.83
N MET A 87 7.64 -3.05 -15.50
CA MET A 87 8.21 -4.11 -14.67
C MET A 87 7.32 -5.36 -14.75
N PRO A 88 7.90 -6.57 -14.91
CA PRO A 88 7.10 -7.81 -14.91
C PRO A 88 6.29 -7.95 -13.62
N LEU A 89 5.00 -8.33 -13.73
CA LEU A 89 4.10 -8.47 -12.57
C LEU A 89 4.66 -9.36 -11.45
N GLY A 90 5.36 -10.43 -11.80
CA GLY A 90 6.03 -11.31 -10.83
C GLY A 90 7.09 -10.58 -10.01
N MET A 91 7.84 -9.65 -10.63
CA MET A 91 8.85 -8.82 -9.96
C MET A 91 8.21 -7.75 -9.09
N ILE A 92 7.11 -7.13 -9.55
CA ILE A 92 6.35 -6.16 -8.77
C ILE A 92 5.83 -6.81 -7.48
N ARG A 93 5.25 -8.01 -7.59
CA ARG A 93 4.78 -8.79 -6.44
C ARG A 93 5.91 -9.18 -5.49
N LEU A 94 7.03 -9.66 -6.04
CA LEU A 94 8.21 -10.04 -5.24
C LEU A 94 8.73 -8.85 -4.43
N ARG A 95 8.96 -7.70 -5.08
CA ARG A 95 9.43 -6.48 -4.41
C ARG A 95 8.44 -5.97 -3.36
N THR A 96 7.16 -5.95 -3.71
CA THR A 96 6.11 -5.54 -2.78
C THR A 96 6.08 -6.44 -1.55
N LYS A 97 6.26 -7.75 -1.72
CA LYS A 97 6.36 -8.71 -0.63
C LYS A 97 7.59 -8.47 0.25
N GLU A 98 8.76 -8.22 -0.33
CA GLU A 98 9.99 -7.92 0.42
C GLU A 98 9.82 -6.67 1.31
N ILE A 99 9.24 -5.60 0.75
CA ILE A 99 8.92 -4.37 1.48
C ILE A 99 7.90 -4.66 2.59
N TYR A 100 6.84 -5.39 2.27
CA TYR A 100 5.80 -5.77 3.23
C TYR A 100 6.35 -6.56 4.42
N ASP A 101 7.16 -7.59 4.16
CA ASP A 101 7.74 -8.44 5.20
C ASP A 101 8.69 -7.63 6.11
N ALA A 102 9.46 -6.70 5.53
CA ALA A 102 10.32 -5.79 6.30
C ALA A 102 9.53 -4.83 7.20
N ILE A 103 8.48 -4.18 6.67
CA ILE A 103 7.62 -3.28 7.43
C ILE A 103 6.87 -4.03 8.52
N LYS A 104 6.31 -5.19 8.22
CA LYS A 104 5.58 -6.01 9.19
C LYS A 104 6.46 -6.43 10.36
N SER A 105 7.73 -6.77 10.07
CA SER A 105 8.73 -7.03 11.10
C SER A 105 9.00 -5.79 11.97
N LYS A 106 9.15 -4.60 11.36
CA LYS A 106 9.30 -3.34 12.11
C LYS A 106 8.10 -3.07 13.04
N VAL A 107 6.87 -3.15 12.51
CA VAL A 107 5.63 -2.89 13.28
C VAL A 107 5.48 -3.88 14.44
N ALA A 108 5.76 -5.17 14.23
CA ALA A 108 5.68 -6.18 15.29
C ALA A 108 6.66 -5.92 16.46
N ASN A 109 7.78 -5.25 16.19
CA ASN A 109 8.79 -4.91 17.20
C ASN A 109 8.45 -3.63 17.99
N LEU A 110 7.46 -2.85 17.55
CA LEU A 110 6.91 -1.72 18.30
C LEU A 110 5.88 -2.26 19.31
N LYS A 111 6.33 -2.81 20.44
CA LYS A 111 5.42 -3.13 21.56
C LYS A 111 4.66 -1.86 22.00
N PRO A 112 3.39 -1.98 22.44
CA PRO A 112 2.68 -0.83 22.99
C PRO A 112 3.45 -0.35 24.22
N SER A 113 4.04 0.83 24.11
CA SER A 113 4.43 1.59 25.29
C SER A 113 3.12 1.91 25.98
N GLY A 114 2.96 1.38 27.19
CA GLY A 114 1.71 1.42 27.96
C GLY A 114 1.19 2.81 28.27
#